data_AF-A0A2N7NHA1-F1
#
_entry.id   AF-A0A2N7NHA1-F1
#
_cell.length_a   1.000
_cell.length_b   1.000
_cell.length_c   1.000
_cell.angle_alpha   90.00
_cell.angle_beta   90.00
_cell.angle_gamma   90.00
#
_symmetry.space_group_name_H-M   'P 1'
#
loop_
_entity.id
_entity.type
_entity.pdbx_description
1 polymer ?
#
loop_
_entity_poly.entity_id
_entity_poly.type
_entity_poly.pdbx_seq_one_letter_code
_entity_poly.pdbx_strand_id
1 'polypeptide(L)'
;MSVVTREHLKVDVPPLENPCPDLVCWSLNREQKERGLALLQRTRKELGERQLRSLYQTREALLNQFNSSDDRLEQARIDRELKALDFSAKDIQSRWS
;
A
#
# COMPACT_ATOMS: atom_id res chain seq x y z
N MET A 1 -2.10 -23.80 -37.11
CA MET A 1 -1.19 -23.88 -35.94
C MET A 1 -2.00 -24.42 -34.77
N SER A 2 -1.95 -25.72 -34.51
CA SER A 2 -2.71 -26.40 -33.45
C SER A 2 -1.96 -26.31 -32.11
N VAL A 3 -2.59 -25.72 -31.10
CA VAL A 3 -2.03 -25.64 -29.74
C VAL A 3 -2.21 -26.99 -29.07
N VAL A 4 -1.11 -27.72 -28.85
CA VAL A 4 -1.12 -28.96 -28.08
C VAL A 4 -1.24 -28.58 -26.61
N THR A 5 -2.40 -28.86 -26.01
CA THR A 5 -2.59 -28.79 -24.56
C THR A 5 -1.72 -29.86 -23.91
N ARG A 6 -0.64 -29.43 -23.25
CA ARG A 6 0.22 -30.32 -22.48
C ARG A 6 -0.54 -30.69 -21.21
N GLU A 7 -1.07 -31.91 -21.14
CA GLU A 7 -1.71 -32.40 -19.93
C GLU A 7 -0.70 -32.38 -18.79
N HIS A 8 -0.98 -31.58 -17.76
CA HIS A 8 -0.20 -31.61 -16.53
C HIS A 8 -0.45 -32.96 -15.88
N LEU A 9 0.53 -33.86 -15.98
CA LEU A 9 0.56 -35.07 -15.17
C LEU A 9 0.35 -34.65 -13.71
N LYS A 10 -0.72 -35.15 -13.09
CA LYS A 10 -0.89 -35.09 -11.63
C LYS A 10 0.22 -35.95 -11.03
N VAL A 11 1.38 -35.34 -10.84
CA VAL A 11 2.38 -35.87 -9.93
C VAL A 11 1.78 -35.60 -8.55
N ASP A 12 1.27 -36.64 -7.90
CA ASP A 12 0.96 -36.60 -6.48
C ASP A 12 2.30 -36.44 -5.74
N VAL A 13 2.78 -35.20 -5.69
CA VAL A 13 3.91 -34.82 -4.86
C VAL A 13 3.38 -34.95 -3.42
N PRO A 14 3.89 -35.88 -2.61
CA PRO A 14 3.50 -35.96 -1.21
C PRO A 14 3.71 -34.58 -0.58
N PRO A 15 2.85 -34.14 0.36
CA PRO A 15 3.07 -32.90 1.09
C PRO A 15 4.52 -32.88 1.56
N LEU A 16 5.24 -31.78 1.35
CA LEU A 16 6.60 -31.65 1.87
C LEU A 16 6.50 -31.75 3.41
N GLU A 17 6.73 -32.93 3.97
CA GLU A 17 6.48 -33.22 5.41
C GLU A 17 7.45 -32.48 6.33
N ASN A 18 8.47 -31.82 5.78
CA ASN A 18 9.42 -31.03 6.52
C ASN A 18 9.48 -29.61 5.93
N PRO A 19 9.30 -28.54 6.73
CA PRO A 19 9.81 -27.24 6.32
C PRO A 19 11.30 -27.43 6.02
N CYS A 20 11.81 -26.80 4.95
CA CYS A 20 13.23 -26.83 4.63
C CYS A 20 14.02 -26.64 5.93
N PRO A 21 14.93 -27.56 6.30
CA PRO A 21 15.72 -27.39 7.49
C PRO A 21 16.39 -26.02 7.36
N ASP A 22 16.23 -25.16 8.37
CA ASP A 22 16.97 -23.90 8.49
C ASP A 22 18.46 -24.26 8.61
N LEU A 23 19.08 -24.59 7.48
CA LEU A 23 20.52 -24.74 7.40
C LEU A 23 21.06 -23.37 7.78
N VAL A 24 21.83 -23.31 8.87
CA VAL A 24 22.36 -22.06 9.44
C VAL A 24 23.14 -21.25 8.41
N CYS A 25 23.68 -21.91 7.37
CA CYS A 25 24.36 -21.26 6.26
C CYS A 25 23.42 -20.54 5.27
N TRP A 26 22.11 -20.83 5.27
CA TRP A 26 21.12 -20.33 4.32
C TRP A 26 20.01 -19.48 4.99
N SER A 27 19.96 -19.45 6.33
CA SER A 27 19.06 -18.56 7.07
C SER A 27 19.69 -17.19 7.34
N LEU A 28 18.85 -16.15 7.39
CA LEU A 28 19.32 -14.80 7.70
C LEU A 28 19.83 -14.75 9.15
N ASN A 29 21.03 -14.20 9.33
CA ASN A 29 21.55 -13.92 10.66
C ASN A 29 20.78 -12.76 11.32
N ARG A 30 21.01 -12.55 12.62
CA ARG A 30 20.31 -11.53 13.40
C ARG A 30 20.47 -10.12 12.80
N GLU A 31 21.68 -9.74 12.40
CA GLU A 31 21.94 -8.42 11.82
C GLU A 31 21.20 -8.23 10.48
N GLN A 32 21.16 -9.26 9.64
CA GLN A 32 20.45 -9.22 8.35
C GLN A 32 18.95 -9.08 8.57
N LYS A 33 18.38 -9.78 9.56
CA LYS A 33 16.97 -9.64 9.95
C LYS A 33 16.68 -8.23 10.45
N GLU A 34 17.51 -7.69 11.34
CA GLU A 34 17.36 -6.32 11.86
C GLU A 34 17.45 -5.27 10.75
N ARG A 35 18.41 -5.38 9.84
CA ARG A 35 18.52 -4.51 8.65
C ARG A 35 17.29 -4.62 7.75
N GLY A 36 16.81 -5.84 7.51
CA GLY A 36 15.62 -6.10 6.71
C GLY A 36 14.37 -5.46 7.32
N LEU A 37 14.17 -5.62 8.63
CA LEU A 37 13.06 -4.98 9.35
C LEU A 37 13.14 -3.44 9.29
N ALA A 38 14.32 -2.86 9.46
CA ALA A 38 14.51 -1.42 9.35
C ALA A 38 14.16 -0.89 7.94
N LEU A 39 14.58 -1.62 6.90
CA LEU A 39 14.22 -1.32 5.50
C LEU A 39 12.71 -1.42 5.27
N LEU A 40 12.06 -2.47 5.77
CA LEU A 40 10.61 -2.64 5.63
C LEU A 40 9.85 -1.51 6.33
N GLN A 41 10.25 -1.10 7.53
CA GLN A 41 9.65 0.03 8.24
C GLN A 41 9.81 1.34 7.46
N ARG A 42 10.99 1.58 6.88
CA ARG A 42 11.24 2.76 6.04
C ARG A 42 10.36 2.75 4.81
N THR A 43 10.31 1.64 4.07
CA THR A 43 9.49 1.51 2.86
C THR A 43 8.00 1.69 3.17
N ARG A 44 7.52 1.15 4.31
CA ARG A 44 6.13 1.35 4.76
C ARG A 44 5.80 2.83 4.91
N LYS A 45 6.69 3.61 5.56
CA LYS A 45 6.54 5.06 5.71
C LYS A 45 6.57 5.78 4.38
N GLU A 46 7.55 5.48 3.52
CA GLU A 46 7.68 6.12 2.21
C GLU A 46 6.45 5.87 1.32
N LEU A 47 5.87 4.67 1.35
CA LEU A 47 4.64 4.36 0.61
C LEU A 47 3.43 5.10 1.18
N GLY A 48 3.27 5.13 2.50
CA GLY A 48 2.21 5.89 3.15
C GLY A 48 2.28 7.38 2.81
N GLU A 49 3.47 7.99 2.90
CA GLU A 49 3.69 9.39 2.52
C GLU A 49 3.38 9.66 1.05
N ARG A 50 3.79 8.77 0.13
CA ARG A 50 3.47 8.94 -1.30
C ARG A 50 1.97 8.95 -1.56
N GLN A 51 1.21 8.09 -0.89
CA GLN A 51 -0.25 8.07 -1.00
C GLN A 51 -0.91 9.30 -0.39
N LEU A 52 -0.38 9.81 0.73
CA LEU A 52 -0.92 11.00 1.38
C LEU A 52 -0.60 12.29 0.60
N ARG A 53 0.56 12.37 -0.06
CA ARG A 53 0.97 13.57 -0.81
C ARG A 53 -0.02 13.97 -1.89
N SER A 54 -0.54 13.02 -2.66
CA SER A 54 -1.54 13.33 -3.71
C SER A 54 -2.84 13.87 -3.09
N LEU A 55 -3.27 13.33 -1.96
CA LEU A 55 -4.46 13.80 -1.24
C LEU A 55 -4.27 15.19 -0.63
N TYR A 56 -3.06 15.51 -0.16
CA TYR A 56 -2.78 16.86 0.34
C TYR A 56 -2.79 17.90 -0.78
N GLN A 57 -2.25 17.57 -1.95
CA GLN A 57 -2.30 18.45 -3.12
C GLN A 57 -3.75 18.72 -3.58
N THR A 58 -4.59 17.68 -3.64
CA THR A 58 -6.01 17.87 -4.00
C THR A 58 -6.75 18.68 -2.95
N ARG A 59 -6.46 18.46 -1.66
CA ARG A 59 -7.03 19.23 -0.55
C ARG A 59 -6.66 20.71 -0.63
N GLU A 60 -5.40 21.03 -0.89
CA GLU A 60 -4.94 22.42 -1.08
C GLU A 60 -5.64 23.09 -2.27
N ALA A 61 -5.77 22.38 -3.39
CA ALA A 61 -6.48 22.89 -4.56
C ALA A 61 -7.95 23.21 -4.25
N LEU A 62 -8.65 22.33 -3.52
CA LEU A 62 -10.02 22.52 -3.10
C LEU A 62 -10.16 23.68 -2.10
N LEU A 63 -9.23 23.84 -1.16
CA LEU A 63 -9.23 24.98 -0.25
C LEU A 63 -9.03 26.31 -1.00
N ASN A 64 -8.15 26.34 -1.99
CA ASN A 64 -7.99 27.52 -2.83
C ASN A 64 -9.27 27.83 -3.62
N GLN A 65 -9.93 26.81 -4.17
CA GLN A 65 -11.23 26.97 -4.84
C GLN A 65 -12.29 27.50 -3.88
N PHE A 66 -12.39 26.93 -2.67
CA PHE A 66 -13.32 27.36 -1.63
C PHE A 66 -13.13 28.84 -1.29
N ASN A 67 -11.88 29.26 -1.07
CA ASN A 67 -11.55 30.65 -0.73
C ASN A 67 -11.79 31.63 -1.89
N SER A 68 -11.76 31.15 -3.13
CA SER A 68 -12.00 31.97 -4.33
C SER A 68 -13.47 32.02 -4.78
N SER A 69 -14.31 31.12 -4.27
CA SER A 69 -15.70 31.00 -4.69
C SER A 69 -16.62 31.78 -3.76
N ASP A 70 -17.48 32.63 -4.34
CA ASP A 70 -18.56 33.33 -3.62
C ASP A 70 -19.89 32.57 -3.64
N ASP A 71 -19.99 31.48 -4.41
CA ASP A 71 -21.20 30.66 -4.47
C ASP A 71 -21.26 29.68 -3.29
N ARG A 72 -22.34 29.79 -2.51
CA ARG A 72 -22.62 28.94 -1.35
C ARG A 72 -22.86 27.48 -1.72
N LEU A 73 -23.44 27.20 -2.88
CA LEU A 73 -23.68 25.83 -3.32
C LEU A 73 -22.35 25.14 -3.66
N GLU A 74 -21.45 25.86 -4.31
CA GLU A 74 -20.11 25.39 -4.63
C GLU A 74 -19.26 25.19 -3.37
N GLN A 75 -19.29 26.14 -2.42
CA GLN A 75 -18.64 25.99 -1.12
C GLN A 75 -19.15 24.73 -0.38
N ALA A 76 -20.47 24.48 -0.38
CA ALA A 76 -21.04 23.29 0.23
C ALA A 76 -20.65 21.98 -0.49
N ARG A 77 -20.43 22.01 -1.81
CA ARG A 77 -19.89 20.87 -2.57
C ARG A 77 -18.46 20.59 -2.15
N ILE A 78 -17.61 21.62 -2.15
CA ILE A 78 -16.20 21.54 -1.78
C ILE A 78 -16.03 21.03 -0.34
N ASP A 79 -16.85 21.50 0.60
CA ASP A 79 -16.83 21.02 1.99
C ASP A 79 -17.07 19.51 2.12
N ARG A 80 -17.97 18.94 1.29
CA ARG A 80 -18.23 17.49 1.28
C ARG A 80 -17.03 16.73 0.73
N GLU A 81 -16.41 17.26 -0.33
CA GLU A 81 -15.21 16.67 -0.92
C GLU A 81 -14.02 16.71 0.05
N LEU A 82 -13.82 17.82 0.76
CA LEU A 82 -12.79 17.94 1.79
C LEU A 82 -12.99 16.92 2.92
N LYS A 83 -14.24 16.73 3.39
CA LYS A 83 -14.55 15.71 4.39
C LYS A 83 -14.25 14.29 3.90
N ALA A 84 -14.57 14.00 2.64
CA ALA A 84 -14.26 12.70 2.04
C ALA A 84 -12.75 12.46 1.95
N LEU A 85 -11.98 13.47 1.52
CA LEU A 85 -10.52 13.41 1.49
C LEU A 85 -9.91 13.22 2.88
N ASP A 86 -10.41 13.94 3.89
CA ASP A 86 -9.95 13.80 5.26
C ASP A 86 -10.22 12.39 5.82
N PHE A 87 -11.34 11.77 5.43
CA PHE A 87 -11.61 10.37 5.78
C PHE A 87 -10.65 9.41 5.08
N SER A 88 -10.43 9.56 3.77
CA SER A 88 -9.46 8.74 3.02
C SER A 88 -8.04 8.88 3.55
N ALA A 89 -7.63 10.09 3.95
CA ALA A 89 -6.33 10.33 4.55
C ALA A 89 -6.18 9.61 5.90
N LYS A 90 -7.22 9.63 6.74
CA LYS A 90 -7.24 8.87 8.01
C LYS A 90 -7.17 7.37 7.80
N ASP A 91 -7.86 6.83 6.80
CA ASP A 91 -7.79 5.40 6.46
C ASP A 91 -6.38 4.99 5.98
N ILE A 92 -5.77 5.80 5.12
CA ILE A 92 -4.39 5.56 4.68
C ILE A 92 -3.44 5.63 5.88
N GLN A 93 -3.58 6.63 6.74
CA GLN A 93 -2.77 6.72 7.96
C GLN A 93 -2.94 5.48 8.85
N SER A 94 -4.17 4.99 9.10
CA SER A 94 -4.39 3.81 9.94
C SER A 94 -3.77 2.54 9.35
N ARG A 95 -3.77 2.39 8.02
CA ARG A 95 -3.18 1.23 7.31
C ARG A 95 -1.65 1.25 7.35
N TRP A 96 -1.03 2.42 7.30
CA TRP A 96 0.43 2.56 7.23
C TRP A 96 1.11 2.84 8.58
N SER A 97 0.33 3.19 9.62
CA SER A 97 0.79 3.29 11.03
C SER A 97 1.11 1.91 11.60
#